data_AF-A0A7J9IIQ8-F1
#
_entry.id   AF-A0A7J9IIQ8-F1
#
_cell.length_a   1.000
_cell.length_b   1.000
_cell.length_c   1.000
_cell.angle_alpha   90.00
_cell.angle_beta   90.00
_cell.angle_gamma   90.00
#
_symmetry.space_group_name_H-M   'P 1'
#
loop_
_entity.id
_entity.type
_entity.pdbx_description
1 polymer ?
#
loop_
_entity_poly.entity_id
_entity_poly.type
_entity_poly.pdbx_seq_one_letter_code
_entity_poly.pdbx_strand_id
1 'polypeptide(L)'
;MAASSKDDQIIEELHRLKAMETSVFVVHVEPVLASRIFVHAKRLGMVSHGYAWIVTSKSMNHLHNLKDRSSMQGFIGFRSYNITESKEFGMLQLMNFITQMVNFEIVNVLGIEGERRVGFWTPTGKFTNKLSHGFAHGRHLFSSSTIDEDLETIIWPGGISTIPKGRMMETSSKILRIGVPLKNGFPQLLKVDHDLETNFTIVSGFCIDVFRAAMAGLNYHMSYEFIPFEDNSQNSGETNNNLVYEVYLQIIVVDFTLPYTDMGVGMVTRLTPKDSRNLWSFLKPVMPGLWLTLFGVYVLTALVIWLIERPALVEKQTQQSNGQI
;
A
#
# COMPACT_ATOMS: atom_id res chain seq x y z
N MET A 1 -42.41 -22.15 6.41
CA MET A 1 -42.02 -20.87 7.07
C MET A 1 -40.54 -20.54 6.96
N ALA A 2 -39.59 -21.49 6.96
CA ALA A 2 -38.15 -21.19 6.92
C ALA A 2 -37.60 -20.59 5.60
N ALA A 3 -38.31 -20.74 4.46
CA ALA A 3 -37.87 -20.16 3.18
C ALA A 3 -37.97 -18.62 3.16
N SER A 4 -39.06 -18.07 3.73
CA SER A 4 -39.33 -16.62 3.81
C SER A 4 -38.22 -15.88 4.55
N SER A 5 -37.82 -16.39 5.72
CA SER A 5 -36.77 -15.77 6.55
C SER A 5 -35.42 -15.67 5.85
N LYS A 6 -35.10 -16.57 4.90
CA LYS A 6 -33.87 -16.49 4.09
C LYS A 6 -34.02 -15.54 2.89
N ASP A 7 -35.22 -15.36 2.35
CA ASP A 7 -35.47 -14.38 1.29
C ASP A 7 -35.39 -12.95 1.85
N ASP A 8 -35.90 -12.75 3.06
CA ASP A 8 -35.86 -11.44 3.74
C ASP A 8 -34.41 -10.96 3.91
N GLN A 9 -33.49 -11.86 4.31
CA GLN A 9 -32.05 -11.56 4.40
C GLN A 9 -31.42 -11.19 3.05
N ILE A 10 -31.79 -11.91 1.97
CA ILE A 10 -31.29 -11.60 0.61
C ILE A 10 -31.77 -10.21 0.18
N ILE A 11 -33.03 -9.88 0.45
CA ILE A 11 -33.63 -8.59 0.10
C ILE A 11 -32.95 -7.45 0.88
N GLU A 12 -32.72 -7.64 2.18
CA GLU A 12 -32.04 -6.67 3.04
C GLU A 12 -30.62 -6.37 2.55
N GLU A 13 -29.83 -7.40 2.24
CA GLU A 13 -28.48 -7.23 1.70
C GLU A 13 -28.48 -6.56 0.32
N LEU A 14 -29.43 -6.89 -0.56
CA LEU A 14 -29.55 -6.22 -1.86
C LEU A 14 -29.91 -4.73 -1.71
N HIS A 15 -30.77 -4.39 -0.74
CA HIS A 15 -31.07 -2.99 -0.42
C HIS A 15 -29.84 -2.25 0.09
N ARG A 16 -29.07 -2.88 0.99
CA ARG A 16 -27.81 -2.32 1.51
C ARG A 16 -26.80 -2.07 0.39
N LEU A 17 -26.60 -3.04 -0.50
CA LEU A 17 -25.69 -2.93 -1.65
C LEU A 17 -26.14 -1.86 -2.64
N LYS A 18 -27.46 -1.73 -2.85
CA LYS A 18 -28.02 -0.66 -3.67
C LYS A 18 -27.79 0.73 -3.05
N ALA A 19 -27.92 0.86 -1.73
CA ALA A 19 -27.65 2.09 -1.00
C ALA A 19 -26.16 2.49 -1.01
N MET A 20 -25.26 1.50 -1.10
CA MET A 20 -23.82 1.70 -1.28
C MET A 20 -23.43 2.09 -2.72
N GLU A 21 -24.39 2.25 -3.63
CA GLU A 21 -24.18 2.58 -5.05
C GLU A 21 -23.34 1.54 -5.81
N THR A 22 -23.26 0.30 -5.30
CA THR A 22 -22.56 -0.80 -5.95
C THR A 22 -23.23 -1.12 -7.28
N SER A 23 -22.46 -1.12 -8.36
CA SER A 23 -22.94 -1.33 -9.74
C SER A 23 -22.46 -2.63 -10.37
N VAL A 24 -21.40 -3.25 -9.86
CA VAL A 24 -20.84 -4.50 -10.39
C VAL A 24 -20.93 -5.60 -9.34
N PHE A 25 -21.52 -6.73 -9.70
CA PHE A 25 -21.73 -7.88 -8.82
C PHE A 25 -21.10 -9.14 -9.38
N VAL A 26 -20.33 -9.84 -8.55
CA VAL A 26 -19.78 -11.17 -8.86
C VAL A 26 -20.48 -12.21 -7.99
N VAL A 27 -21.13 -13.19 -8.60
CA VAL A 27 -21.98 -14.16 -7.92
C VAL A 27 -21.35 -15.55 -7.98
N HIS A 28 -20.91 -16.04 -6.81
CA HIS A 28 -20.36 -17.37 -6.60
C HIS A 28 -21.15 -18.14 -5.54
N VAL A 29 -22.29 -18.68 -5.94
CA VAL A 29 -23.17 -19.43 -5.02
C VAL A 29 -23.79 -20.66 -5.72
N GLU A 30 -24.46 -21.51 -4.94
CA GLU A 30 -25.20 -22.65 -5.48
C GLU A 30 -26.37 -22.18 -6.38
N PRO A 31 -26.70 -22.90 -7.48
CA PRO A 31 -27.74 -22.48 -8.44
C PRO A 31 -29.09 -22.13 -7.80
N VAL A 32 -29.52 -22.86 -6.77
CA VAL A 32 -30.79 -22.62 -6.09
C VAL A 32 -30.78 -21.25 -5.38
N LEU A 33 -29.69 -20.89 -4.72
CA LEU A 33 -29.55 -19.60 -4.06
C LEU A 33 -29.39 -18.47 -5.08
N ALA A 34 -28.61 -18.69 -6.14
CA ALA A 34 -28.45 -17.75 -7.24
C ALA A 34 -29.81 -17.35 -7.85
N SER A 35 -30.68 -18.33 -8.09
CA SER A 35 -32.01 -18.09 -8.65
C SER A 35 -32.84 -17.10 -7.82
N ARG A 36 -32.80 -17.22 -6.49
CA ARG A 36 -33.52 -16.35 -5.56
C ARG A 36 -32.94 -14.94 -5.60
N ILE A 37 -31.62 -14.82 -5.56
CA ILE A 37 -30.92 -13.52 -5.65
C ILE A 37 -31.31 -12.79 -6.93
N PHE A 38 -31.30 -13.47 -8.08
CA PHE A 38 -31.58 -12.83 -9.37
C PHE A 38 -33.02 -12.34 -9.49
N VAL A 39 -33.99 -13.11 -9.00
CA VAL A 39 -35.41 -12.71 -8.96
C VAL A 39 -35.59 -11.45 -8.11
N HIS A 40 -34.99 -11.41 -6.92
CA HIS A 40 -35.08 -10.24 -6.04
C HIS A 40 -34.32 -9.03 -6.60
N ALA A 41 -33.13 -9.23 -7.18
CA ALA A 41 -32.36 -8.17 -7.82
C ALA A 41 -33.13 -7.52 -8.97
N LYS A 42 -33.81 -8.32 -9.81
CA LYS A 42 -34.67 -7.80 -10.89
C LYS A 42 -35.83 -6.98 -10.33
N ARG A 43 -36.50 -7.47 -9.27
CA ARG A 43 -37.60 -6.74 -8.62
C ARG A 43 -37.15 -5.41 -8.02
N LEU A 44 -35.90 -5.33 -7.54
CA LEU A 44 -35.29 -4.11 -7.01
C LEU A 44 -34.74 -3.17 -8.09
N GLY A 45 -34.87 -3.52 -9.37
CA GLY A 45 -34.34 -2.74 -10.49
C GLY A 45 -32.82 -2.80 -10.63
N MET A 46 -32.16 -3.74 -9.95
CA MET A 46 -30.71 -3.92 -10.03
C MET A 46 -30.27 -4.73 -11.25
N VAL A 47 -31.22 -5.16 -12.09
CA VAL A 47 -31.00 -5.81 -13.39
C VAL A 47 -31.47 -4.86 -14.49
N SER A 48 -30.93 -3.64 -14.47
CA SER A 48 -31.28 -2.56 -15.40
C SER A 48 -30.04 -1.75 -15.77
N HIS A 49 -30.21 -0.68 -16.52
CA HIS A 49 -29.10 0.14 -17.00
C HIS A 49 -28.20 0.63 -15.85
N GLY A 50 -26.89 0.52 -16.03
CA GLY A 50 -25.88 0.92 -15.03
C GLY A 50 -25.41 -0.21 -14.10
N TYR A 51 -25.97 -1.42 -14.24
CA TYR A 51 -25.55 -2.60 -13.48
C TYR A 51 -24.82 -3.62 -14.35
N ALA A 52 -23.85 -4.32 -13.75
CA ALA A 52 -23.15 -5.46 -14.35
C ALA A 52 -23.18 -6.65 -13.39
N TRP A 53 -23.55 -7.82 -13.92
CA TRP A 53 -23.62 -9.05 -13.15
C TRP A 53 -22.76 -10.13 -13.80
N ILE A 54 -21.85 -10.69 -13.01
CA ILE A 54 -20.92 -11.74 -13.41
C ILE A 54 -21.25 -13.00 -12.61
N VAL A 55 -21.53 -14.09 -13.30
CA VAL A 55 -21.92 -15.36 -12.71
C VAL A 55 -20.82 -16.39 -12.94
N THR A 56 -20.33 -17.00 -11.86
CA THR A 56 -19.27 -18.02 -11.94
C THR A 56 -19.81 -19.37 -12.45
N SER A 57 -18.89 -20.25 -12.86
CA SER A 57 -19.20 -21.61 -13.35
C SER A 57 -20.01 -22.46 -12.40
N LYS A 58 -19.86 -22.24 -11.09
CA LYS A 58 -20.65 -22.92 -10.05
C LYS A 58 -22.16 -22.77 -10.24
N SER A 59 -22.61 -21.57 -10.61
CA SER A 59 -24.03 -21.32 -10.89
C SER A 59 -24.34 -21.49 -12.38
N MET A 60 -23.43 -21.07 -13.27
CA MET A 60 -23.65 -21.01 -14.72
C MET A 60 -23.68 -22.38 -15.40
N ASN A 61 -22.96 -23.38 -14.88
CA ASN A 61 -23.00 -24.76 -15.42
C ASN A 61 -24.40 -25.40 -15.29
N HIS A 62 -25.16 -24.98 -14.28
CA HIS A 62 -26.52 -25.47 -14.01
C HIS A 62 -27.59 -24.46 -14.42
N LEU A 63 -27.29 -23.54 -15.35
CA LEU A 63 -28.21 -22.50 -15.80
C LEU A 63 -29.55 -23.08 -16.29
N HIS A 64 -29.52 -24.24 -16.96
CA HIS A 64 -30.72 -24.93 -17.46
C HIS A 64 -31.71 -25.33 -16.34
N ASN A 65 -31.24 -25.45 -15.10
CA ASN A 65 -32.08 -25.79 -13.95
C ASN A 65 -32.70 -24.55 -13.27
N LEU A 66 -32.36 -23.34 -13.71
CA LEU A 66 -32.93 -22.11 -13.16
C LEU A 66 -34.30 -21.86 -13.77
N LYS A 67 -35.33 -21.78 -12.91
CA LYS A 67 -36.74 -21.61 -13.32
C LYS A 67 -37.03 -20.29 -14.03
N ASP A 68 -36.28 -19.23 -13.74
CA ASP A 68 -36.53 -17.89 -14.28
C ASP A 68 -35.25 -17.31 -14.90
N ARG A 69 -35.00 -17.65 -16.17
CA ARG A 69 -33.88 -17.07 -16.95
C ARG A 69 -34.15 -15.61 -17.34
N SER A 70 -35.41 -15.18 -17.29
CA SER A 70 -35.77 -13.80 -17.60
C SER A 70 -35.19 -12.81 -16.59
N SER A 71 -34.85 -13.28 -15.37
CA SER A 71 -34.25 -12.44 -14.33
C SER A 71 -32.77 -12.15 -14.54
N MET A 72 -32.15 -12.74 -15.57
CA MET A 72 -30.71 -12.68 -15.82
C MET A 72 -30.36 -11.98 -17.15
N GLN A 73 -31.29 -11.21 -17.71
CA GLN A 73 -31.03 -10.54 -18.99
C GLN A 73 -29.85 -9.55 -18.87
N GLY A 74 -28.85 -9.75 -19.73
CA GLY A 74 -27.60 -9.00 -19.77
C GLY A 74 -26.53 -9.48 -18.81
N PHE A 75 -26.69 -10.65 -18.19
CA PHE A 75 -25.69 -11.21 -17.26
C PHE A 75 -24.57 -11.90 -18.04
N ILE A 76 -23.35 -11.74 -17.57
CA ILE A 76 -22.19 -12.47 -18.10
C ILE A 76 -21.94 -13.68 -17.22
N GLY A 77 -21.98 -14.88 -17.80
CA GLY A 77 -21.67 -16.13 -17.13
C GLY A 77 -20.39 -16.76 -17.65
N PHE A 78 -19.64 -17.38 -16.77
CA PHE A 78 -18.54 -18.28 -17.12
C PHE A 78 -18.99 -19.71 -17.01
N ARG A 79 -18.99 -20.48 -18.09
CA ARG A 79 -19.32 -21.90 -18.11
C ARG A 79 -18.06 -22.73 -18.26
N SER A 80 -17.94 -23.79 -17.48
CA SER A 80 -16.83 -24.76 -17.62
C SER A 80 -16.96 -25.46 -18.96
N TYR A 81 -15.93 -25.37 -19.81
CA TYR A 81 -15.90 -26.13 -21.05
C TYR A 81 -15.51 -27.58 -20.72
N ASN A 82 -16.49 -28.47 -20.59
CA ASN A 82 -16.24 -29.90 -20.47
C ASN A 82 -16.05 -30.49 -21.86
N ILE A 83 -14.85 -31.01 -22.12
CA ILE A 83 -14.59 -31.91 -23.25
C ILE A 83 -15.25 -33.24 -22.90
N THR A 84 -16.52 -33.39 -23.27
CA THR A 84 -17.25 -34.64 -23.09
C THR A 84 -16.79 -35.64 -24.17
N GLU A 85 -16.36 -36.82 -23.72
CA GLU A 85 -16.10 -38.04 -24.50
C GLU A 85 -14.82 -38.16 -25.34
N SER A 86 -13.65 -38.06 -24.70
CA SER A 86 -12.49 -38.84 -25.18
C SER A 86 -11.95 -39.74 -24.06
N LYS A 87 -11.47 -40.94 -24.42
CA LYS A 87 -10.78 -41.87 -23.49
C LYS A 87 -9.61 -41.21 -22.74
N GLU A 88 -9.13 -40.05 -23.22
CA GLU A 88 -8.04 -39.27 -22.64
C GLU A 88 -8.47 -38.53 -21.37
N PHE A 89 -9.76 -38.22 -21.18
CA PHE A 89 -10.28 -37.58 -19.98
C PHE A 89 -10.08 -38.45 -18.73
N GLY A 90 -10.14 -39.78 -18.89
CA GLY A 90 -9.86 -40.73 -17.80
C GLY A 90 -8.41 -40.70 -17.33
N MET A 91 -7.43 -40.45 -18.22
CA MET A 91 -6.04 -40.26 -17.81
C MET A 91 -5.81 -38.93 -17.09
N LEU A 92 -6.50 -37.87 -17.51
CA LEU A 92 -6.37 -36.54 -16.91
C LEU A 92 -6.94 -36.47 -15.48
N GLN A 93 -7.91 -37.32 -15.13
CA GLN A 93 -8.38 -37.48 -13.75
C GLN A 93 -7.38 -38.23 -12.85
N LEU A 94 -6.58 -39.13 -13.42
CA LEU A 94 -5.60 -39.93 -12.66
C LEU A 94 -4.41 -39.08 -12.18
N MET A 95 -4.12 -37.96 -12.87
CA MET A 95 -3.00 -37.06 -12.59
C MET A 95 -3.45 -35.88 -11.71
N ASN A 96 -3.83 -36.18 -10.48
CA ASN A 96 -4.52 -35.28 -9.53
C ASN A 96 -3.66 -34.12 -8.96
N PHE A 97 -2.86 -33.40 -9.76
CA PHE A 97 -1.96 -32.35 -9.25
C PHE A 97 -1.82 -31.05 -10.08
N ILE A 98 -2.63 -30.80 -11.10
CA ILE A 98 -2.77 -29.43 -11.61
C ILE A 98 -4.24 -29.15 -11.81
N THR A 99 -4.76 -28.17 -11.07
CA THR A 99 -5.98 -27.42 -11.32
C THR A 99 -6.17 -27.31 -12.84
N GLN A 100 -7.03 -28.18 -13.37
CA GLN A 100 -7.03 -28.48 -14.80
C GLN A 100 -7.16 -27.19 -15.62
N MET A 101 -6.41 -27.15 -16.71
CA MET A 101 -6.49 -26.18 -17.80
C MET A 101 -7.90 -26.18 -18.42
N VAL A 102 -8.90 -25.75 -17.66
CA VAL A 102 -10.28 -25.71 -18.10
C VAL A 102 -10.48 -24.38 -18.80
N ASN A 103 -10.71 -24.44 -20.10
CA ASN A 103 -11.19 -23.29 -20.84
C ASN A 103 -12.57 -22.92 -20.30
N PHE A 104 -12.83 -21.64 -20.08
CA PHE A 104 -14.18 -21.18 -19.74
C PHE A 104 -14.86 -20.65 -20.99
N GLU A 105 -16.07 -21.09 -21.26
CA GLU A 105 -16.96 -20.46 -22.22
C GLU A 105 -17.57 -19.21 -21.56
N ILE A 106 -17.34 -18.04 -22.16
CA ILE A 106 -17.99 -16.80 -21.76
C ILE A 106 -19.33 -16.74 -22.47
N VAL A 107 -20.40 -16.59 -21.69
CA VAL A 107 -21.77 -16.61 -22.17
C VAL A 107 -22.47 -15.35 -21.69
N ASN A 108 -23.15 -14.66 -22.61
CA ASN A 108 -24.05 -13.56 -22.30
C ASN A 108 -25.50 -14.05 -22.29
N VAL A 109 -26.22 -13.82 -21.20
CA VAL A 109 -27.62 -14.27 -21.06
C VAL A 109 -28.56 -13.21 -21.64
N LEU A 110 -29.36 -13.58 -22.64
CA LEU A 110 -30.27 -12.66 -23.34
C LEU A 110 -31.71 -12.71 -22.81
N GLY A 111 -31.94 -13.43 -21.70
CA GLY A 111 -33.26 -13.57 -21.08
C GLY A 111 -34.04 -14.74 -21.67
N ILE A 112 -35.27 -14.47 -22.13
CA ILE A 112 -36.17 -15.50 -22.70
C ILE A 112 -35.66 -15.99 -24.07
N GLU A 113 -34.96 -15.12 -24.79
CA GLU A 113 -34.38 -15.38 -26.12
C GLU A 113 -33.20 -16.36 -26.09
N GLY A 114 -32.77 -16.76 -24.89
CA GLY A 114 -31.72 -17.74 -24.67
C GLY A 114 -30.42 -17.13 -24.19
N GLU A 115 -29.31 -17.67 -24.67
CA GLU A 115 -27.97 -17.24 -24.31
C GLU A 115 -27.11 -17.17 -25.56
N ARG A 116 -26.14 -16.26 -25.54
CA ARG A 116 -25.19 -16.02 -26.62
C ARG A 116 -23.79 -16.32 -26.13
N ARG A 117 -23.03 -17.12 -26.89
CA ARG A 117 -21.61 -17.33 -26.61
C ARG A 117 -20.82 -16.10 -27.05
N VAL A 118 -20.03 -15.54 -26.14
CA VAL A 118 -19.18 -14.38 -26.42
C VAL A 118 -17.80 -14.81 -26.91
N GLY A 119 -17.26 -15.87 -26.29
CA GLY A 119 -15.95 -16.42 -26.61
C GLY A 119 -15.45 -17.38 -25.53
N PHE A 120 -14.16 -17.65 -25.52
CA PHE A 120 -13.49 -18.54 -24.58
C PHE A 120 -12.39 -17.82 -23.84
N TRP A 121 -12.27 -18.12 -22.55
CA TRP A 121 -11.15 -17.73 -21.71
C TRP A 121 -10.23 -18.93 -21.51
N THR A 122 -8.99 -18.79 -21.95
CA THR A 122 -7.98 -19.85 -21.88
C THR A 122 -7.13 -19.73 -20.60
N PRO A 123 -6.55 -20.83 -20.10
CA PRO A 123 -5.65 -20.84 -18.95
C PRO A 123 -4.43 -19.93 -19.10
N THR A 124 -4.07 -19.57 -20.34
CA THR A 124 -2.99 -18.61 -20.64
C THR A 124 -3.39 -17.14 -20.43
N GLY A 125 -4.63 -16.88 -20.01
CA GLY A 125 -5.18 -15.54 -19.80
C GLY A 125 -5.70 -14.87 -21.08
N LYS A 126 -5.67 -15.55 -22.23
CA LYS A 126 -6.16 -15.01 -23.51
C LYS A 126 -7.65 -15.28 -23.72
N PHE A 127 -8.32 -14.32 -24.34
CA PHE A 127 -9.69 -14.44 -24.84
C PHE A 127 -9.67 -14.74 -26.34
N THR A 128 -10.38 -15.78 -26.79
CA THR A 128 -10.44 -16.21 -28.19
C THR A 128 -11.88 -16.55 -28.57
N ASN A 129 -12.26 -16.37 -29.84
CA ASN A 129 -13.58 -16.79 -30.31
C ASN A 129 -13.60 -18.26 -30.75
N LYS A 130 -12.43 -18.84 -31.04
CA LYS A 130 -12.26 -20.24 -31.44
C LYS A 130 -11.44 -21.01 -30.41
N LEU A 131 -11.85 -22.26 -30.19
CA LEU A 131 -11.04 -23.27 -29.51
C LEU A 131 -10.40 -24.15 -30.59
N SER A 132 -9.08 -24.19 -30.63
CA SER A 132 -8.36 -25.16 -31.46
C SER A 132 -8.65 -26.57 -30.94
N HIS A 133 -9.47 -27.33 -31.66
CA HIS A 133 -9.74 -28.73 -31.35
C HIS A 133 -8.50 -29.58 -31.70
N GLY A 134 -7.99 -30.31 -30.70
CA GLY A 134 -7.05 -31.41 -30.89
C GLY A 134 -5.60 -31.09 -30.50
N PHE A 135 -4.97 -32.01 -29.78
CA PHE A 135 -3.52 -32.08 -29.61
C PHE A 135 -2.87 -32.39 -30.97
N ALA A 136 -2.73 -31.38 -31.83
CA ALA A 136 -1.88 -31.49 -33.00
C ALA A 136 -0.42 -31.54 -32.53
N HIS A 137 0.14 -32.75 -32.55
CA HIS A 137 1.58 -32.97 -32.57
C HIS A 137 2.19 -32.15 -33.71
N GLY A 138 2.75 -30.99 -33.39
CA GLY A 138 3.38 -30.15 -34.39
C GLY A 138 3.57 -28.75 -33.85
N ARG A 139 4.83 -28.40 -33.62
CA ARG A 139 5.29 -27.05 -33.32
C ARG A 139 4.62 -26.06 -34.28
N HIS A 140 3.60 -25.35 -33.82
CA HIS A 140 3.16 -24.11 -34.43
C HIS A 140 3.36 -23.02 -33.39
N LEU A 141 4.38 -22.21 -33.67
CA LEU A 141 4.78 -21.04 -32.93
C LEU A 141 3.55 -20.22 -32.56
N PHE A 142 3.46 -19.82 -31.29
CA PHE A 142 2.55 -18.77 -30.84
C PHE A 142 2.88 -17.49 -31.62
N SER A 143 2.26 -17.33 -32.78
CA SER A 143 2.31 -16.08 -33.51
C SER A 143 1.59 -15.05 -32.67
N SER A 144 2.36 -14.07 -32.24
CA SER A 144 1.85 -12.80 -31.74
C SER A 144 1.14 -12.08 -32.88
N SER A 145 -0.12 -12.40 -33.10
CA SER A 145 -1.03 -11.54 -33.85
C SER A 145 -1.94 -10.84 -32.86
N THR A 146 -2.04 -9.54 -33.11
CA THR A 146 -2.79 -8.50 -32.42
C THR A 146 -4.21 -8.89 -32.05
N ILE A 147 -4.66 -8.30 -30.94
CA ILE A 147 -6.05 -8.16 -30.49
C ILE A 147 -7.01 -8.03 -31.68
N ASP A 148 -8.12 -8.77 -31.61
CA ASP A 148 -9.27 -8.88 -32.54
C ASP A 148 -9.36 -10.22 -33.28
N GLU A 149 -9.57 -11.30 -32.51
CA GLU A 149 -10.55 -12.29 -32.94
C GLU A 149 -11.92 -11.77 -32.48
N ASP A 150 -12.75 -11.29 -33.43
CA ASP A 150 -14.07 -10.70 -33.20
C ASP A 150 -14.86 -11.48 -32.12
N LEU A 151 -14.84 -11.00 -30.88
CA LEU A 151 -15.70 -11.49 -29.80
C LEU A 151 -17.10 -10.97 -30.07
N GLU A 152 -18.11 -11.79 -29.80
CA GLU A 152 -19.48 -11.34 -30.02
C GLU A 152 -19.82 -10.17 -29.09
N THR A 153 -20.57 -9.20 -29.61
CA THR A 153 -20.98 -8.03 -28.85
C THR A 153 -21.79 -8.43 -27.62
N ILE A 154 -21.34 -7.97 -26.45
CA ILE A 154 -22.02 -8.16 -25.17
C ILE A 154 -23.15 -7.15 -25.05
N ILE A 155 -24.33 -7.66 -24.70
CA ILE A 155 -25.53 -6.87 -24.38
C ILE A 155 -25.65 -6.86 -22.86
N TRP A 156 -25.59 -5.68 -22.26
CA TRP A 156 -25.66 -5.47 -20.82
C TRP A 156 -27.11 -5.34 -20.33
N PRO A 157 -27.35 -5.41 -19.00
CA PRO A 157 -28.68 -5.21 -18.44
C PRO A 157 -29.26 -3.86 -18.88
N GLY A 158 -30.51 -3.86 -19.35
CA GLY A 158 -31.14 -2.70 -19.99
C GLY A 158 -31.00 -2.65 -21.53
N GLY A 159 -30.41 -3.67 -22.17
CA GLY A 159 -30.44 -3.84 -23.63
C GLY A 159 -29.38 -3.02 -24.39
N ILE A 160 -28.33 -2.60 -23.70
CA ILE A 160 -27.33 -1.68 -24.25
C ILE A 160 -26.02 -2.43 -24.50
N SER A 161 -25.36 -2.12 -25.62
CA SER A 161 -24.08 -2.72 -25.99
C SER A 161 -22.87 -2.01 -25.37
N THR A 162 -23.05 -0.79 -24.86
CA THR A 162 -21.96 -0.05 -24.21
C THR A 162 -21.68 -0.63 -22.83
N ILE A 163 -20.41 -0.88 -22.53
CA ILE A 163 -19.96 -1.31 -21.20
C ILE A 163 -20.54 -0.33 -20.18
N PRO A 164 -21.29 -0.80 -19.16
CA PRO A 164 -21.71 0.05 -18.09
C PRO A 164 -20.42 0.54 -17.44
N LYS A 165 -20.10 1.81 -17.69
CA LYS A 165 -19.24 2.53 -16.77
C LYS A 165 -19.98 2.36 -15.45
N GLY A 166 -19.38 1.64 -14.50
CA GLY A 166 -19.95 1.57 -13.16
C GLY A 166 -20.32 2.98 -12.75
N ARG A 167 -21.20 3.16 -11.77
CA ARG A 167 -21.22 4.46 -11.09
C ARG A 167 -19.82 4.65 -10.50
N MET A 168 -18.88 5.18 -11.29
CA MET A 168 -17.84 6.08 -10.83
C MET A 168 -18.64 6.93 -9.89
N MET A 169 -18.31 6.85 -8.59
CA MET A 169 -18.92 7.73 -7.62
C MET A 169 -19.03 9.07 -8.31
N GLU A 170 -20.25 9.61 -8.39
CA GLU A 170 -20.42 10.99 -8.81
C GLU A 170 -19.77 11.81 -7.69
N THR A 171 -18.43 11.84 -7.69
CA THR A 171 -17.58 12.59 -6.78
C THR A 171 -17.83 14.09 -6.97
N SER A 172 -18.60 14.46 -7.99
CA SER A 172 -19.16 15.79 -8.15
C SER A 172 -20.08 16.20 -6.99
N SER A 173 -20.71 15.26 -6.28
CA SER A 173 -21.60 15.60 -5.15
C SER A 173 -20.94 15.48 -3.77
N LYS A 174 -19.90 14.66 -3.62
CA LYS A 174 -19.23 14.43 -2.33
C LYS A 174 -17.94 15.23 -2.24
N ILE A 175 -17.99 16.30 -1.45
CA ILE A 175 -16.82 17.11 -1.09
C ILE A 175 -15.91 16.27 -0.18
N LEU A 176 -14.63 16.15 -0.55
CA LEU A 176 -13.62 15.50 0.29
C LEU A 176 -13.32 16.40 1.49
N ARG A 177 -13.61 15.92 2.70
CA ARG A 177 -13.36 16.63 3.96
C ARG A 177 -12.01 16.22 4.52
N ILE A 178 -11.10 17.18 4.67
CA ILE A 178 -9.71 16.94 5.11
C ILE A 178 -9.53 17.57 6.49
N GLY A 179 -9.33 16.74 7.52
CA GLY A 179 -9.04 17.21 8.87
C GLY A 179 -7.61 17.76 8.99
N VAL A 180 -7.45 18.94 9.59
CA VAL A 180 -6.16 19.61 9.74
C VAL A 180 -5.96 20.05 11.19
N PRO A 181 -4.85 19.67 11.85
CA PRO A 181 -4.56 20.10 13.22
C PRO A 181 -4.29 21.61 13.28
N LEU A 182 -4.94 22.30 14.24
CA LEU A 182 -4.68 23.72 14.50
C LEU A 182 -3.31 23.95 15.15
N LYS A 183 -2.90 23.04 16.05
CA LYS A 183 -1.62 23.12 16.77
C LYS A 183 -0.61 22.19 16.11
N ASN A 184 0.40 22.78 15.49
CA ASN A 184 1.55 22.03 14.99
C ASN A 184 2.85 22.60 15.57
N GLY A 185 3.80 21.74 15.92
CA GLY A 185 5.12 22.16 16.43
C GLY A 185 5.99 22.84 15.36
N PHE A 186 5.61 22.71 14.08
CA PHE A 186 6.34 23.20 12.92
C PHE A 186 5.42 23.99 11.97
N PRO A 187 5.31 25.32 12.13
CA PRO A 187 4.42 26.14 11.30
C PRO A 187 4.82 26.15 9.81
N GLN A 188 6.07 25.79 9.46
CA GLN A 188 6.50 25.67 8.06
C GLN A 188 5.86 24.46 7.35
N LEU A 189 5.56 23.38 8.09
CA LEU A 189 4.94 22.18 7.51
C LEU A 189 3.44 22.37 7.32
N LEU A 190 2.80 22.99 8.30
CA LEU A 190 1.36 23.21 8.30
C LEU A 190 1.03 24.36 9.26
N LYS A 191 0.29 25.33 8.75
CA LYS A 191 -0.20 26.51 9.46
C LYS A 191 -1.66 26.73 9.10
N VAL A 192 -2.49 26.91 10.12
CA VAL A 192 -3.89 27.30 9.96
C VAL A 192 -4.02 28.73 10.47
N ASP A 193 -4.33 29.66 9.58
CA ASP A 193 -4.64 31.04 9.93
C ASP A 193 -6.17 31.22 9.86
N HIS A 194 -6.74 31.84 10.90
CA HIS A 194 -8.14 32.23 10.91
C HIS A 194 -8.24 33.67 10.43
N ASP A 195 -8.90 33.89 9.30
CA ASP A 195 -9.21 35.25 8.87
C ASP A 195 -10.34 35.82 9.75
N LEU A 196 -10.02 36.85 10.53
CA LEU A 196 -10.91 37.43 11.54
C LEU A 196 -12.10 38.20 10.93
N GLU A 197 -12.03 38.58 9.65
CA GLU A 197 -13.09 39.35 8.99
C GLU A 197 -14.12 38.46 8.26
N THR A 198 -13.72 37.27 7.82
CA THR A 198 -14.54 36.40 6.94
C THR A 198 -14.84 35.01 7.51
N ASN A 199 -14.26 34.66 8.66
CA ASN A 199 -14.34 33.35 9.33
C ASN A 199 -13.91 32.16 8.45
N PHE A 200 -13.12 32.42 7.40
CA PHE A 200 -12.51 31.40 6.57
C PHE A 200 -11.19 30.92 7.17
N THR A 201 -10.95 29.62 7.12
CA THR A 201 -9.70 29.00 7.52
C THR A 201 -8.75 28.93 6.35
N ILE A 202 -7.66 29.71 6.42
CA ILE A 202 -6.59 29.68 5.42
C ILE A 202 -5.56 28.65 5.89
N VAL A 203 -5.52 27.52 5.21
CA VAL A 203 -4.54 26.47 5.48
C VAL A 203 -3.37 26.58 4.50
N SER A 204 -2.16 26.72 5.05
CA SER A 204 -0.90 26.88 4.30
C SER A 204 0.21 26.00 4.87
N GLY A 205 1.27 25.79 4.11
CA GLY A 205 2.45 25.00 4.53
C GLY A 205 2.83 23.91 3.54
N PHE A 206 4.03 23.34 3.72
CA PHE A 206 4.60 22.35 2.81
C PHE A 206 3.66 21.17 2.51
N CYS A 207 3.02 20.61 3.54
CA CYS A 207 2.13 19.46 3.38
C CYS A 207 0.91 19.77 2.50
N ILE A 208 0.43 21.02 2.52
CA ILE A 208 -0.71 21.48 1.74
C ILE A 208 -0.32 21.69 0.28
N ASP A 209 0.89 22.22 0.03
CA ASP A 209 1.39 22.41 -1.33
C ASP A 209 1.62 21.06 -2.03
N VAL A 210 2.19 20.09 -1.32
CA VAL A 210 2.32 18.70 -1.80
C VAL A 210 0.94 18.11 -2.11
N PHE A 211 -0.04 18.29 -1.23
CA PHE A 211 -1.40 17.82 -1.46
C PHE A 211 -2.04 18.45 -2.71
N ARG A 212 -1.97 19.78 -2.86
CA ARG A 212 -2.50 20.47 -4.05
C ARG A 212 -1.82 20.00 -5.34
N ALA A 213 -0.51 19.82 -5.32
CA ALA A 213 0.24 19.29 -6.46
C ALA A 213 -0.20 17.86 -6.82
N ALA A 214 -0.40 17.00 -5.82
CA ALA A 214 -0.91 15.64 -6.02
C ALA A 214 -2.32 15.66 -6.64
N MET A 215 -3.21 16.51 -6.13
CA MET A 215 -4.57 16.67 -6.66
C MET A 215 -4.58 17.20 -8.10
N ALA A 216 -3.68 18.13 -8.43
CA ALA A 216 -3.52 18.64 -9.79
C ALA A 216 -3.02 17.59 -10.79
N GLY A 217 -2.32 16.55 -10.32
CA GLY A 217 -1.86 15.43 -11.14
C GLY A 217 -2.95 14.38 -11.45
N LEU A 218 -4.14 14.49 -10.84
CA LEU A 218 -5.23 13.53 -11.03
C LEU A 218 -6.10 13.94 -12.23
N ASN A 219 -6.49 12.97 -13.06
CA ASN A 219 -7.32 13.19 -14.26
C ASN A 219 -8.78 13.58 -13.96
N TYR A 220 -9.14 13.87 -12.72
CA TYR A 220 -10.51 14.15 -12.29
C TYR A 220 -10.55 15.29 -11.28
N HIS A 221 -11.50 16.21 -11.46
CA HIS A 221 -11.71 17.35 -10.57
C HIS A 221 -12.50 16.89 -9.34
N MET A 222 -11.83 16.86 -8.19
CA MET A 222 -12.45 16.63 -6.88
C MET A 222 -12.56 17.94 -6.13
N SER A 223 -13.76 18.24 -5.60
CA SER A 223 -13.93 19.33 -4.64
C SER A 223 -13.49 18.85 -3.26
N TYR A 224 -12.71 19.66 -2.56
CA TYR A 224 -12.24 19.36 -1.21
C TYR A 224 -12.33 20.59 -0.30
N GLU A 225 -12.49 20.35 0.99
CA GLU A 225 -12.59 21.37 2.03
C GLU A 225 -11.70 20.96 3.22
N PHE A 226 -11.00 21.94 3.82
CA PHE A 226 -10.19 21.74 5.01
C PHE A 226 -11.00 22.05 6.27
N ILE A 227 -11.02 21.13 7.21
CA ILE A 227 -11.72 21.27 8.48
C ILE A 227 -10.68 21.39 9.58
N PRO A 228 -10.58 22.56 10.24
CA PRO A 228 -9.68 22.71 11.37
C PRO A 228 -10.13 21.80 12.51
N PHE A 229 -9.16 21.18 13.17
CA PHE A 229 -9.40 20.39 14.37
C PHE A 229 -8.71 21.03 15.57
N GLU A 230 -9.53 21.43 16.53
CA GLU A 230 -9.09 22.00 17.79
C GLU A 230 -9.00 20.91 18.85
N ASP A 231 -7.77 20.56 19.22
CA ASP A 231 -7.52 19.73 20.40
C ASP A 231 -7.15 20.62 21.59
N ASN A 232 -7.80 20.36 22.72
CA ASN A 232 -7.54 21.00 24.00
C ASN A 232 -6.21 20.54 24.62
N SER A 233 -5.52 19.56 24.04
CA SER A 233 -4.19 19.15 24.48
C SER A 233 -3.16 20.27 24.33
N GLN A 234 -2.25 20.37 25.30
CA GLN A 234 -1.18 21.38 25.34
C GLN A 234 0.01 20.97 24.46
N ASN A 235 0.07 19.71 24.03
CA ASN A 235 1.14 19.10 23.25
C ASN A 235 0.73 18.87 21.79
N SER A 236 1.41 19.51 20.85
CA SER A 236 1.16 19.36 19.40
C SER A 236 1.35 17.93 18.86
N GLY A 237 2.11 17.08 19.55
CA GLY A 237 2.29 15.67 19.20
C GLY A 237 1.06 14.80 19.53
N GLU A 238 0.29 15.19 20.55
CA GLU A 238 -0.91 14.47 20.98
C GLU A 238 -2.12 14.83 20.10
N THR A 239 -2.17 16.06 19.58
CA THR A 239 -3.19 16.54 18.64
C THR A 239 -3.28 15.69 17.38
N ASN A 240 -2.14 15.30 16.79
CA ASN A 240 -2.10 14.45 15.59
C ASN A 240 -2.62 13.03 15.88
N ASN A 241 -2.26 12.47 17.05
CA ASN A 241 -2.74 11.15 17.44
C ASN A 241 -4.23 11.17 17.77
N ASN A 242 -4.73 12.24 18.38
CA ASN A 242 -6.14 12.40 18.71
C ASN A 242 -7.01 12.55 17.45
N LEU A 243 -6.51 13.29 16.46
CA LEU A 243 -7.12 13.38 15.12
C LEU A 243 -7.27 12.01 14.45
N VAL A 244 -6.18 11.24 14.41
CA VAL A 244 -6.19 9.90 13.82
C VAL A 244 -7.11 8.98 14.61
N TYR A 245 -7.13 9.11 15.94
CA TYR A 245 -7.98 8.33 16.82
C TYR A 245 -9.47 8.65 16.63
N GLU A 246 -9.85 9.92 16.43
CA GLU A 246 -11.23 10.31 16.16
C GLU A 246 -11.72 9.79 14.80
N VAL A 247 -10.86 9.86 13.77
CA VAL A 247 -11.15 9.26 12.46
C VAL A 247 -11.27 7.74 12.57
N TYR A 248 -10.40 7.10 13.36
CA TYR A 248 -10.45 5.66 13.62
C TYR A 248 -11.73 5.21 14.34
N LEU A 249 -12.22 6.01 15.29
CA LEU A 249 -13.48 5.71 16.00
C LEU A 249 -14.70 5.78 15.08
N GLN A 250 -14.67 6.64 14.04
CA GLN A 250 -15.75 6.76 13.07
C GLN A 250 -15.62 5.77 11.90
N ILE A 251 -14.40 5.35 11.56
CA ILE A 251 -14.09 4.48 10.43
C ILE A 251 -13.10 3.42 10.93
N ILE A 252 -13.63 2.21 11.16
CA ILE A 252 -12.98 1.05 11.82
C ILE A 252 -11.56 0.71 11.30
N VAL A 253 -11.18 1.18 10.11
CA VAL A 253 -9.86 0.96 9.50
C VAL A 253 -9.35 2.26 8.86
N VAL A 254 -8.12 2.63 9.21
CA VAL A 254 -7.37 3.75 8.61
C VAL A 254 -6.26 3.18 7.75
N ASP A 255 -6.21 3.58 6.47
CA ASP A 255 -5.11 3.26 5.57
C ASP A 255 -4.11 4.42 5.50
N PHE A 256 -2.82 4.10 5.61
CA PHE A 256 -1.74 5.07 5.49
C PHE A 256 -1.05 4.95 4.13
N THR A 257 -0.69 6.08 3.55
CA THR A 257 0.14 6.13 2.34
C THR A 257 1.59 5.76 2.67
N LEU A 258 2.39 5.43 1.64
CA LEU A 258 3.83 5.32 1.79
C LEU A 258 4.42 6.65 2.33
N PRO A 259 5.42 6.60 3.22
CA PRO A 259 6.08 7.80 3.71
C PRO A 259 6.79 8.52 2.56
N TYR A 260 6.48 9.79 2.38
CA TYR A 260 7.08 10.63 1.32
C TYR A 260 8.29 11.45 1.82
N THR A 261 8.59 11.39 3.11
CA THR A 261 9.76 11.99 3.74
C THR A 261 10.47 10.94 4.59
N ASP A 262 11.79 10.88 4.50
CA ASP A 262 12.60 10.05 5.38
C ASP A 262 12.47 10.56 6.82
N MET A 263 11.80 9.79 7.68
CA MET A 263 11.72 10.08 9.10
C MET A 263 12.95 9.51 9.81
N GLY A 264 13.74 10.39 10.44
CA GLY A 264 14.91 10.00 11.24
C GLY A 264 14.98 10.78 12.55
N VAL A 265 15.46 10.13 13.61
CA VAL A 265 15.75 10.79 14.89
C VAL A 265 17.19 11.29 14.87
N GLY A 266 17.39 12.59 15.05
CA GLY A 266 18.71 13.21 15.16
C GLY A 266 18.97 13.71 16.59
N MET A 267 20.19 13.49 17.10
CA MET A 267 20.60 14.09 18.37
C MET A 267 21.21 15.47 18.10
N VAL A 268 20.59 16.51 18.63
CA VAL A 268 21.18 17.86 18.64
C VAL A 268 22.01 18.02 19.91
N THR A 269 23.32 17.95 19.77
CA THR A 269 24.24 18.30 20.87
C THR A 269 24.81 19.68 20.64
N ARG A 270 24.86 20.49 21.71
CA ARG A 270 25.64 21.72 21.66
C ARG A 270 27.11 21.33 21.55
N LEU A 271 27.73 21.66 20.44
CA LEU A 271 29.17 21.64 20.35
C LEU A 271 29.69 22.73 21.28
N THR A 272 30.19 22.31 22.44
CA THR A 272 30.96 23.22 23.28
C THR A 272 32.16 23.69 22.45
N PRO A 273 32.44 25.01 22.43
CA PRO A 273 33.60 25.51 21.71
C PRO A 273 34.82 24.73 22.20
N LYS A 274 35.57 24.15 21.26
CA LYS A 274 36.79 23.40 21.56
C LYS A 274 37.74 24.36 22.28
N ASP A 275 37.87 24.19 23.58
CA ASP A 275 38.75 24.99 24.42
C ASP A 275 40.09 25.13 23.70
N SER A 276 40.46 26.39 23.47
CA SER A 276 41.60 26.84 22.69
C SER A 276 42.81 25.96 22.97
N ARG A 277 43.49 25.56 21.89
CA ARG A 277 44.72 24.75 21.84
C ARG A 277 45.69 25.08 23.00
N ASN A 278 45.51 24.43 24.14
CA ASN A 278 46.49 24.45 25.20
C ASN A 278 47.65 23.56 24.74
N LEU A 279 48.69 24.17 24.17
CA LEU A 279 49.91 23.51 23.70
C LEU A 279 50.62 22.69 24.79
N TRP A 280 50.22 22.86 26.05
CA TRP A 280 50.71 22.14 27.23
C TRP A 280 49.83 20.94 27.64
N SER A 281 48.85 20.53 26.82
CA SER A 281 48.01 19.36 27.09
C SER A 281 48.81 18.05 27.20
N PHE A 282 50.01 18.00 26.60
CA PHE A 282 50.91 16.84 26.67
C PHE A 282 51.55 16.63 28.05
N LEU A 283 51.53 17.64 28.93
CA LEU A 283 52.07 17.55 30.29
C LEU A 283 51.01 17.17 31.33
N LYS A 284 49.73 17.28 30.96
CA LYS A 284 48.59 16.84 31.78
C LYS A 284 48.64 15.36 32.23
N PRO A 285 49.19 14.39 31.47
CA PRO A 285 49.28 13.00 31.93
C PRO A 285 50.42 12.72 32.92
N VAL A 286 51.36 13.64 33.13
CA VAL A 286 52.49 13.42 34.05
C VAL A 286 52.18 14.05 35.41
N MET A 287 52.13 13.24 36.47
CA MET A 287 51.93 13.76 37.83
C MET A 287 53.08 14.70 38.22
N PRO A 288 52.82 15.86 38.87
CA PRO A 288 53.86 16.80 39.28
C PRO A 288 54.97 16.17 40.14
N GLY A 289 54.61 15.16 40.94
CA GLY A 289 55.56 14.38 41.72
C GLY A 289 56.59 13.62 40.86
N LEU A 290 56.22 13.18 39.66
CA LEU A 290 57.13 12.46 38.74
C LEU A 290 58.18 13.40 38.13
N TRP A 291 57.83 14.67 37.92
CA TRP A 291 58.80 15.69 37.51
C TRP A 291 59.82 15.97 38.60
N LEU A 292 59.35 16.04 39.85
CA LEU A 292 60.22 16.26 41.00
C LEU A 292 61.17 15.08 41.23
N THR A 293 60.68 13.84 41.03
CA THR A 293 61.53 12.64 41.17
C THR A 293 62.57 12.56 40.05
N LEU A 294 62.20 12.88 38.80
CA LEU A 294 63.13 12.90 37.67
C LEU A 294 64.27 13.92 37.90
N PHE A 295 63.91 15.12 38.37
CA PHE A 295 64.88 16.16 38.72
C PHE A 295 65.77 15.73 39.90
N GLY A 296 65.19 15.13 40.95
CA GLY A 296 65.94 14.64 42.10
C GLY A 296 66.96 13.55 41.76
N VAL A 297 66.58 12.60 40.90
CA VAL A 297 67.49 11.54 40.42
C VAL A 297 68.62 12.15 39.59
N TYR A 298 68.35 13.15 38.74
CA TYR A 298 69.39 13.82 37.95
C TYR A 298 70.43 14.55 38.83
N VAL A 299 69.97 15.24 39.88
CA VAL A 299 70.89 15.91 40.81
C VAL A 299 71.71 14.88 41.59
N LEU A 300 71.10 13.78 42.01
CA LEU A 300 71.78 12.70 42.72
C LEU A 300 72.86 12.05 41.85
N THR A 301 72.57 11.75 40.58
CA THR A 301 73.57 11.18 39.65
C THR A 301 74.72 12.16 39.38
N ALA A 302 74.44 13.45 39.20
CA ALA A 302 75.47 14.47 39.07
C ALA A 302 76.39 14.55 40.30
N LEU A 303 75.81 14.44 41.51
CA LEU A 303 76.56 14.47 42.76
C LEU A 303 77.42 13.21 42.93
N VAL A 304 76.91 12.04 42.54
CA VAL A 304 77.68 10.78 42.55
C VAL A 304 78.87 10.86 41.58
N ILE A 305 78.65 11.35 40.36
CA ILE A 305 79.73 11.56 39.37
C ILE A 305 80.78 12.51 39.94
N TRP A 306 80.36 13.65 40.49
CA TRP A 306 81.27 14.62 41.11
C TRP A 306 82.09 14.00 42.25
N LEU A 307 81.47 13.16 43.08
CA LEU A 307 82.13 12.52 44.22
C LEU A 307 83.15 11.45 43.79
N ILE A 308 82.88 10.74 42.69
CA ILE A 308 83.82 9.79 42.06
C ILE A 308 84.99 10.52 41.40
N GLU A 309 84.76 11.65 40.72
CA GLU A 309 85.82 12.40 40.07
C GLU A 309 86.69 13.20 41.05
N ARG A 310 86.15 13.62 42.20
CA ARG A 310 86.87 14.41 43.21
C ARG A 310 88.23 13.79 43.63
N PRO A 311 88.35 12.50 44.01
CA PRO A 311 89.64 11.92 44.36
C PRO A 311 90.61 11.81 43.19
N ALA A 312 90.13 11.52 41.97
CA ALA A 312 90.98 11.47 40.77
C ALA A 312 91.54 12.86 40.38
N LEU A 313 90.79 13.92 40.68
CA LEU A 313 91.20 15.31 40.46
C LEU A 313 92.25 15.75 41.48
N VAL A 314 92.12 15.32 42.74
CA VAL A 314 93.10 15.56 43.80
C VAL A 314 94.41 14.81 43.54
N GLU A 315 94.35 13.56 43.05
CA GLU A 315 95.55 12.76 42.74
C GLU A 315 96.32 13.31 41.52
N LYS A 316 95.61 13.79 40.49
CA LYS A 316 96.23 14.52 39.37
C LYS A 316 96.89 15.82 39.81
N GLN A 317 96.28 16.60 40.71
CA GLN A 317 96.90 17.81 41.26
C GLN A 317 98.14 17.48 42.13
N THR A 318 98.11 16.37 42.86
CA THR A 318 99.24 15.92 43.69
C THR A 318 100.40 15.38 42.85
N GLN A 319 100.12 14.67 41.74
CA GLN A 319 101.15 14.25 40.76
C GLN A 319 101.71 15.42 39.95
N GLN A 320 100.89 16.41 39.58
CA GLN A 320 101.37 17.62 38.90
C GLN A 320 102.25 18.49 39.82
N SER A 321 101.94 18.53 41.13
CA SER A 321 102.75 19.25 42.12
C SER A 321 104.07 18.54 42.49
N ASN A 322 104.12 17.20 42.43
CA ASN A 322 105.34 16.43 42.73
C ASN A 322 106.20 16.09 41.50
N GLY A 323 105.76 16.47 40.28
CA GLY A 323 106.51 16.36 39.03
C GLY A 323 107.27 17.63 38.62
N GLN A 324 107.30 18.65 39.48
CA GLN A 324 108.13 19.85 39.32
C GLN A 324 108.99 20.09 40.57
N ILE A 325 110.05 19.29 40.75
CA ILE A 325 111.39 19.73 41.20
C ILE A 325 112.43 18.85 40.51
#